data_AF-A0A1V5JGL8-F1
#
_entry.id   AF-A0A1V5JGL8-F1
#
_cell.length_a   1.000
_cell.length_b   1.000
_cell.length_c   1.000
_cell.angle_alpha   90.00
_cell.angle_beta   90.00
_cell.angle_gamma   90.00
#
_symmetry.space_group_name_H-M   'P 1'
#
loop_
_entity.id
_entity.type
_entity.pdbx_description
1 polymer ?
#
loop_
_entity_poly.entity_id
_entity_poly.type
_entity_poly.pdbx_seq_one_letter_code
_entity_poly.pdbx_strand_id
1 'polypeptide(L)'
;METSGLGWGEDVLRGVRDLLGERVTWIVSLDASDEAGYLRMRGPGFAEAVGRAESLLELFPGQTYVQALRMKENEEGMETFFRTWREKTPQVIIQKYDHFCGFLPQRKVTDLSPLKRFPCRHLQRDLSVLIDGTVPLCREDLRRGRVMGNALAEDLPVIWARGAEVYREHLAESYNGICGACDEYYTFNF
;
A
#
# COMPACT_ATOMS: atom_id res chain seq x y z
N MET A 1 -8.29 -3.83 4.39
CA MET A 1 -8.52 -4.35 3.03
C MET A 1 -8.28 -3.23 2.05
N GLU A 2 -7.33 -3.39 1.13
CA GLU A 2 -7.11 -2.44 0.04
C GLU A 2 -7.73 -3.00 -1.25
N THR A 3 -8.38 -2.15 -2.05
CA THR A 3 -9.06 -2.59 -3.27
C THR A 3 -9.14 -1.48 -4.33
N SER A 4 -9.35 -1.85 -5.60
CA SER A 4 -9.72 -0.93 -6.67
C SER A 4 -11.18 -0.49 -6.64
N GLY A 5 -12.01 -1.15 -5.82
CA GLY A 5 -13.46 -0.92 -5.80
C GLY A 5 -14.24 -1.61 -6.93
N LEU A 6 -13.55 -2.32 -7.83
CA LEU A 6 -14.19 -3.04 -8.94
C LEU A 6 -14.54 -4.48 -8.55
N GLY A 7 -15.66 -4.99 -9.06
CA GLY A 7 -16.06 -6.40 -8.95
C GLY A 7 -16.63 -6.82 -7.60
N TRP A 8 -16.93 -5.88 -6.69
CA TRP A 8 -17.54 -6.18 -5.41
C TRP A 8 -19.06 -6.34 -5.53
N GLY A 9 -19.58 -7.50 -5.12
CA GLY A 9 -21.00 -7.74 -4.89
C GLY A 9 -21.49 -7.11 -3.59
N GLU A 10 -22.70 -6.55 -3.60
CA GLU A 10 -23.34 -5.96 -2.42
C GLU A 10 -23.52 -6.95 -1.28
N ASP A 11 -23.89 -8.18 -1.61
CA ASP A 11 -24.06 -9.29 -0.69
C ASP A 11 -22.76 -9.65 0.03
N VAL A 12 -21.63 -9.62 -0.69
CA VAL A 12 -20.30 -9.86 -0.11
C VAL A 12 -19.95 -8.77 0.89
N LEU A 13 -20.15 -7.49 0.55
CA LEU A 13 -19.83 -6.37 1.44
C LEU A 13 -20.70 -6.36 2.70
N ARG A 14 -21.99 -6.68 2.56
CA ARG A 14 -22.89 -6.85 3.71
C ARG A 14 -22.47 -8.03 4.58
N GLY A 15 -22.12 -9.16 3.98
CA GLY A 15 -21.58 -10.30 4.71
C GLY A 15 -20.30 -9.96 5.49
N VAL A 16 -19.39 -9.18 4.89
CA VAL A 16 -18.20 -8.68 5.60
C VAL A 16 -18.57 -7.74 6.74
N ARG A 17 -19.55 -6.84 6.55
CA ARG A 17 -20.04 -5.96 7.61
C ARG A 17 -20.62 -6.76 8.77
N ASP A 18 -21.44 -7.76 8.48
CA ASP A 18 -22.09 -8.60 9.50
C ASP A 18 -21.05 -9.43 10.28
N LEU A 19 -20.02 -9.93 9.60
CA LEU A 19 -18.98 -10.75 10.21
C LEU A 19 -17.94 -9.92 10.99
N LEU A 20 -17.41 -8.86 10.38
CA LEU A 20 -16.26 -8.11 10.91
C LEU A 20 -16.65 -6.79 11.57
N GLY A 21 -17.75 -6.17 11.15
CA GLY A 21 -18.19 -4.88 11.66
C GLY A 21 -17.12 -3.80 11.49
N GLU A 22 -16.75 -3.15 12.59
CA GLU A 22 -15.72 -2.09 12.64
C GLU A 22 -14.29 -2.63 12.71
N ARG A 23 -14.09 -3.96 12.77
CA ARG A 23 -12.75 -4.57 12.82
C ARG A 23 -12.04 -4.58 11.46
N VAL A 24 -12.73 -4.17 10.40
CA VAL A 24 -12.16 -4.06 9.06
C VAL A 24 -12.09 -2.60 8.64
N THR A 25 -10.89 -2.18 8.22
CA THR A 25 -10.67 -0.91 7.54
C THR A 25 -10.60 -1.16 6.04
N TRP A 26 -11.26 -0.33 5.26
CA TRP A 26 -11.25 -0.34 3.80
C TRP A 26 -10.42 0.82 3.27
N ILE A 27 -9.66 0.57 2.21
CA ILE A 27 -8.96 1.59 1.43
C ILE A 27 -9.31 1.36 -0.03
N VAL A 28 -9.99 2.31 -0.66
CA VAL A 28 -10.36 2.25 -2.09
C VAL A 28 -9.41 3.15 -2.87
N SER A 29 -8.61 2.54 -3.73
CA SER A 29 -7.61 3.24 -4.54
C SER A 29 -8.18 3.67 -5.88
N LEU A 30 -8.26 4.99 -6.12
CA LEU A 30 -8.86 5.60 -7.30
C LEU A 30 -7.85 6.30 -8.22
N ASP A 31 -6.80 6.91 -7.67
CA ASP A 31 -5.68 7.57 -8.38
C ASP A 31 -6.02 8.71 -9.35
N ALA A 32 -7.28 9.09 -9.53
CA ALA A 32 -7.70 10.15 -10.43
C ALA A 32 -8.97 10.87 -9.96
N SER A 33 -9.10 12.15 -10.32
CA SER A 33 -10.26 13.00 -10.03
C SER A 33 -11.40 12.85 -11.03
N ASP A 34 -11.13 12.32 -12.23
CA ASP A 34 -12.10 12.20 -13.32
C ASP A 34 -11.91 10.90 -14.10
N GLU A 35 -12.90 10.59 -14.94
CA GLU A 35 -12.93 9.37 -15.75
C GLU A 35 -11.77 9.28 -16.74
N ALA A 36 -11.37 10.40 -17.35
CA ALA A 36 -10.30 10.41 -18.33
C ALA A 36 -8.94 10.10 -17.68
N GLY A 37 -8.67 10.67 -16.50
CA GLY A 37 -7.51 10.37 -15.68
C GLY A 37 -7.53 8.93 -15.19
N TYR A 38 -8.67 8.45 -14.69
CA TYR A 38 -8.81 7.07 -14.23
C TYR A 38 -8.55 6.09 -15.38
N LEU A 39 -9.10 6.34 -16.57
CA LEU A 39 -8.87 5.51 -17.76
C LEU A 39 -7.39 5.41 -18.12
N ARG A 40 -6.64 6.52 -18.06
CA ARG A 40 -5.19 6.51 -18.34
C ARG A 40 -4.39 5.74 -17.29
N MET A 41 -4.80 5.81 -16.02
CA MET A 41 -4.04 5.27 -14.88
C MET A 41 -4.38 3.82 -14.54
N ARG A 42 -5.67 3.49 -14.53
CA ARG A 42 -6.24 2.23 -14.03
C ARG A 42 -7.04 1.45 -15.07
N GLY A 43 -7.41 2.08 -16.18
CA GLY A 43 -8.28 1.49 -17.21
C GLY A 43 -9.77 1.78 -16.96
N PRO A 44 -10.70 1.01 -17.55
CA PRO A 44 -12.13 1.26 -17.44
C PRO A 44 -12.65 1.04 -16.00
N GLY A 45 -13.85 1.54 -15.70
CA GLY A 45 -14.56 1.28 -14.44
C GLY A 45 -14.60 2.44 -13.44
N PHE A 46 -14.33 3.68 -13.87
CA PHE A 46 -14.33 4.84 -12.97
C PHE A 46 -15.63 4.99 -12.17
N ALA A 47 -16.79 4.97 -12.83
CA ALA A 47 -18.08 5.14 -12.18
C ALA A 47 -18.37 4.04 -11.14
N GLU A 48 -17.99 2.80 -11.44
CA GLU A 48 -18.13 1.67 -10.51
C GLU A 48 -17.23 1.85 -9.29
N ALA A 49 -15.94 2.19 -9.50
CA ALA A 49 -14.99 2.39 -8.41
C ALA A 49 -15.40 3.55 -7.48
N VAL A 50 -15.85 4.67 -8.05
CA VAL A 50 -16.35 5.82 -7.28
C VAL A 50 -17.62 5.46 -6.52
N GLY A 51 -18.62 4.88 -7.18
CA GLY A 51 -19.86 4.47 -6.51
C GLY A 51 -19.62 3.42 -5.43
N ARG A 52 -18.63 2.54 -5.62
CA ARG A 52 -18.22 1.57 -4.60
C ARG A 52 -17.54 2.23 -3.41
N ALA A 53 -16.67 3.23 -3.64
CA ALA A 53 -16.06 4.00 -2.56
C ALA A 53 -17.13 4.71 -1.71
N GLU A 54 -18.13 5.33 -2.35
CA GLU A 54 -19.26 5.96 -1.67
C GLU A 54 -20.09 4.95 -0.87
N SER A 55 -20.43 3.81 -1.47
CA SER A 55 -21.17 2.74 -0.80
C SER A 55 -20.41 2.20 0.43
N LEU A 56 -19.08 2.06 0.33
CA LEU A 56 -18.24 1.62 1.46
C LEU A 56 -18.13 2.69 2.55
N LEU A 57 -18.17 3.98 2.22
CA LEU A 57 -18.23 5.06 3.20
C LEU A 57 -19.53 5.01 4.00
N GLU A 58 -20.64 4.65 3.37
CA GLU A 58 -21.94 4.46 4.04
C GLU A 58 -21.98 3.18 4.88
N LEU A 59 -21.46 2.06 4.35
CA LEU A 59 -21.47 0.76 5.04
C LEU A 59 -20.47 0.66 6.20
N PHE A 60 -19.32 1.34 6.09
CA PHE A 60 -18.24 1.33 7.08
C PHE A 60 -17.80 2.75 7.45
N PRO A 61 -18.70 3.54 8.07
CA PRO A 61 -18.45 4.95 8.35
C PRO A 61 -17.30 5.11 9.34
N GLY A 62 -16.27 5.86 8.95
CA GLY A 62 -15.05 6.05 9.76
C GLY A 62 -14.09 4.87 9.72
N GLN A 63 -14.32 3.85 8.88
CA GLN A 63 -13.37 2.77 8.60
C GLN A 63 -13.06 2.67 7.10
N THR A 64 -13.49 3.63 6.28
CA THR A 64 -13.30 3.62 4.83
C THR A 64 -12.49 4.83 4.40
N TYR A 65 -11.32 4.57 3.85
CA TYR A 65 -10.44 5.56 3.27
C TYR A 65 -10.55 5.54 1.75
N VAL A 66 -10.43 6.71 1.15
CA VAL A 66 -10.26 6.86 -0.29
C VAL A 66 -8.83 7.31 -0.56
N GLN A 67 -8.17 6.63 -1.48
CA GLN A 67 -6.74 6.78 -1.71
C GLN A 67 -6.43 7.15 -3.17
N ALA A 68 -5.43 8.01 -3.34
CA ALA A 68 -4.75 8.20 -4.63
C ALA A 68 -3.24 8.12 -4.44
N LEU A 69 -2.58 7.42 -5.36
CA LEU A 69 -1.14 7.37 -5.50
C LEU A 69 -0.64 8.62 -6.23
N ARG A 70 0.26 9.40 -5.63
CA ARG A 70 0.79 10.63 -6.21
C ARG A 70 1.94 10.36 -7.17
N MET A 71 1.73 10.66 -8.45
CA MET A 71 2.67 10.44 -9.55
C MET A 71 2.75 11.67 -10.46
N LYS A 72 3.78 11.73 -11.31
CA LYS A 72 3.92 12.80 -12.32
C LYS A 72 2.69 12.91 -13.23
N GLU A 73 2.10 11.78 -13.59
CA GLU A 73 1.00 11.67 -14.54
C GLU A 73 -0.34 12.19 -14.02
N ASN A 74 -0.52 12.28 -12.70
CA ASN A 74 -1.76 12.72 -12.07
C ASN A 74 -1.60 13.92 -11.12
N GLU A 75 -0.41 14.53 -11.10
CA GLU A 75 -0.10 15.65 -10.20
C GLU A 75 -1.08 16.82 -10.37
N GLU A 76 -1.42 17.18 -11.61
CA GLU A 76 -2.36 18.27 -11.91
C GLU A 76 -3.77 18.03 -11.33
N GLY A 77 -4.21 16.77 -11.27
CA GLY A 77 -5.53 16.39 -10.76
C GLY A 77 -5.57 16.13 -9.24
N MET A 78 -4.41 16.13 -8.57
CA MET A 78 -4.28 15.68 -7.19
C MET A 78 -5.02 16.58 -6.19
N GLU A 79 -4.95 17.90 -6.38
CA GLU A 79 -5.67 18.85 -5.52
C GLU A 79 -7.19 18.70 -5.67
N THR A 80 -7.68 18.59 -6.91
CA THR A 80 -9.10 18.36 -7.20
C THR A 80 -9.57 17.08 -6.56
N PHE A 81 -8.84 15.97 -6.75
CA PHE A 81 -9.13 14.69 -6.10
C PHE A 81 -9.25 14.85 -4.58
N PHE A 82 -8.25 15.46 -3.95
CA PHE A 82 -8.23 15.64 -2.50
C PHE A 82 -9.42 16.45 -2.03
N ARG A 83 -9.69 17.63 -2.61
CA ARG A 83 -10.80 18.51 -2.20
C ARG A 83 -12.16 17.82 -2.36
N THR A 84 -12.43 17.21 -3.51
CA THR A 84 -13.69 16.53 -3.78
C THR A 84 -13.99 15.41 -2.78
N TRP A 85 -12.99 14.59 -2.44
CA TRP A 85 -13.20 13.53 -1.45
C TRP A 85 -13.21 14.05 -0.02
N ARG A 86 -12.54 15.17 0.26
CA ARG A 86 -12.53 15.78 1.60
C ARG A 86 -13.86 16.39 2.01
N GLU A 87 -14.68 16.81 1.04
CA GLU A 87 -16.07 17.20 1.28
C GLU A 87 -16.94 16.02 1.75
N LYS A 88 -16.58 14.79 1.37
CA LYS A 88 -17.34 13.57 1.67
C LYS A 88 -16.83 12.84 2.91
N THR A 89 -15.51 12.82 3.15
CA THR A 89 -14.92 12.04 4.24
C THR A 89 -13.63 12.65 4.79
N PRO A 90 -13.38 12.55 6.11
CA PRO A 90 -12.10 12.88 6.70
C PRO A 90 -11.03 11.79 6.47
N GLN A 91 -11.30 10.75 5.69
CA GLN A 91 -10.41 9.62 5.45
C GLN A 91 -9.91 9.61 4.00
N VAL A 92 -9.02 10.55 3.67
CA VAL A 92 -8.41 10.67 2.33
C VAL A 92 -6.91 10.47 2.46
N ILE A 93 -6.34 9.55 1.69
CA ILE A 93 -4.92 9.21 1.69
C ILE A 93 -4.31 9.63 0.36
N ILE A 94 -3.27 10.46 0.41
CA ILE A 94 -2.39 10.69 -0.74
C ILE A 94 -1.12 9.87 -0.51
N GLN A 95 -1.03 8.74 -1.19
CA GLN A 95 0.05 7.78 -1.01
C GLN A 95 1.27 8.16 -1.87
N LYS A 96 2.46 7.99 -1.30
CA LYS A 96 3.73 8.12 -2.03
C LYS A 96 3.83 7.03 -3.09
N TYR A 97 4.29 7.38 -4.29
CA TYR A 97 4.68 6.39 -5.30
C TYR A 97 5.91 5.59 -4.87
N ASP A 98 5.74 4.27 -4.83
CA ASP A 98 6.82 3.32 -4.63
C ASP A 98 7.22 2.68 -5.97
N HIS A 99 8.52 2.61 -6.20
CA HIS A 99 9.13 2.05 -7.40
C HIS A 99 9.79 0.68 -7.14
N PHE A 100 9.61 0.12 -5.94
CA PHE A 100 10.03 -1.21 -5.52
C PHE A 100 11.51 -1.48 -5.79
N CYS A 101 12.36 -0.62 -5.23
CA CYS A 101 13.82 -0.70 -5.38
C CYS A 101 14.30 -0.78 -6.84
N GLY A 102 13.63 -0.06 -7.75
CA GLY A 102 13.94 -0.03 -9.18
C GLY A 102 13.29 -1.16 -9.99
N PHE A 103 12.36 -1.93 -9.42
CA PHE A 103 11.56 -2.87 -10.19
C PHE A 103 10.60 -2.15 -11.15
N LEU A 104 9.99 -1.05 -10.70
CA LEU A 104 9.15 -0.18 -11.53
C LEU A 104 9.91 1.07 -11.97
N PRO A 105 9.52 1.70 -13.10
CA PRO A 105 10.09 2.98 -13.50
C PRO A 105 9.79 4.07 -12.46
N GLN A 106 10.71 5.03 -12.32
CA GLN A 106 10.56 6.12 -11.37
C GLN A 106 9.53 7.14 -11.86
N ARG A 107 8.44 7.29 -11.09
CA ARG A 107 7.32 8.22 -11.37
C ARG A 107 7.04 9.19 -10.22
N LYS A 108 7.87 9.19 -9.16
CA LYS A 108 7.72 10.12 -8.04
C LYS A 108 7.89 11.58 -8.49
N VAL A 109 7.08 12.45 -7.91
CA VAL A 109 7.11 13.90 -8.16
C VAL A 109 8.27 14.56 -7.41
N THR A 110 8.49 14.14 -6.16
CA THR A 110 9.56 14.66 -5.31
C THR A 110 10.11 13.58 -4.39
N ASP A 111 11.33 13.75 -3.91
CA ASP A 111 11.93 12.90 -2.90
C ASP A 111 11.62 13.44 -1.50
N LEU A 112 10.88 12.64 -0.71
CA LEU A 112 10.50 12.97 0.66
C LEU A 112 11.33 12.20 1.70
N SER A 113 12.41 11.54 1.26
CA SER A 113 13.23 10.75 2.16
C SER A 113 13.97 11.63 3.19
N PRO A 114 14.09 11.17 4.44
CA PRO A 114 14.89 11.84 5.46
C PRO A 114 16.32 12.06 5.01
N LEU A 115 16.87 13.24 5.36
CA LEU A 115 18.26 13.60 5.07
C LEU A 115 19.26 12.59 5.63
N LYS A 116 19.01 12.09 6.85
CA LYS A 116 19.78 11.00 7.45
C LYS A 116 18.95 9.72 7.42
N ARG A 117 19.48 8.70 6.74
CA ARG A 117 18.91 7.35 6.74
C ARG A 117 19.04 6.72 8.13
N PHE A 118 17.99 6.03 8.55
CA PHE A 118 17.93 5.27 9.80
C PHE A 118 17.46 3.83 9.51
N PRO A 119 17.58 2.89 10.47
CA PRO A 119 17.17 1.51 10.27
C PRO A 119 15.72 1.39 9.78
N CYS A 120 15.50 0.48 8.83
CA CYS A 120 14.23 0.40 8.11
C CYS A 120 13.07 0.03 9.05
N ARG A 121 11.99 0.81 9.02
CA ARG A 121 10.79 0.55 9.83
C ARG A 121 10.09 -0.75 9.41
N HIS A 122 10.07 -1.05 8.11
CA HIS A 122 9.48 -2.28 7.61
C HIS A 122 10.26 -3.52 8.07
N LEU A 123 11.60 -3.52 8.00
CA LEU A 123 12.40 -4.63 8.52
C LEU A 123 12.22 -4.83 10.03
N GLN A 124 11.91 -3.76 10.77
CA GLN A 124 11.71 -3.83 12.21
C GLN A 124 10.34 -4.40 12.59
N ARG A 125 9.31 -4.26 11.74
CA ARG A 125 7.91 -4.39 12.18
C ARG A 125 7.03 -5.25 11.26
N ASP A 126 7.41 -5.43 10.00
CA ASP A 126 6.51 -5.95 8.98
C ASP A 126 6.98 -7.31 8.49
N LEU A 127 6.03 -8.23 8.33
CA LEU A 127 6.24 -9.52 7.69
C LEU A 127 5.33 -9.61 6.47
N SER A 128 5.91 -9.74 5.28
CA SER A 128 5.16 -9.92 4.04
C SER A 128 5.02 -11.41 3.74
N VAL A 129 3.80 -11.89 3.51
CA VAL A 129 3.52 -13.29 3.16
C VAL A 129 2.82 -13.32 1.81
N LEU A 130 3.39 -14.03 0.85
CA LEU A 130 2.79 -14.22 -0.49
C LEU A 130 1.71 -15.29 -0.43
N ILE A 131 0.86 -15.35 -1.47
CA ILE A 131 -0.28 -16.29 -1.52
C ILE A 131 0.13 -17.77 -1.45
N ASP A 132 1.36 -18.09 -1.88
CA ASP A 132 1.96 -19.43 -1.81
C ASP A 132 2.63 -19.73 -0.44
N GLY A 133 2.47 -18.82 0.53
CA GLY A 133 3.10 -18.89 1.85
C GLY A 133 4.54 -18.36 1.89
N THR A 134 5.17 -18.08 0.75
CA THR A 134 6.57 -17.58 0.72
C THR A 134 6.67 -16.26 1.47
N VAL A 135 7.68 -16.17 2.33
CA VAL A 135 8.00 -14.95 3.08
C VAL A 135 9.29 -14.35 2.52
N PRO A 136 9.23 -13.33 1.65
CA PRO A 136 10.41 -12.57 1.23
C PRO A 136 10.96 -11.70 2.37
N LEU A 137 12.13 -11.09 2.19
CA LEU A 137 12.74 -10.17 3.17
C LEU A 137 11.79 -9.03 3.59
N CYS A 138 11.12 -8.41 2.61
CA CYS A 138 10.08 -7.42 2.82
C CYS A 138 9.24 -7.28 1.54
N ARG A 139 8.21 -6.42 1.58
CA ARG A 139 7.35 -6.10 0.42
C ARG A 139 8.13 -5.66 -0.82
N GLU A 140 9.28 -5.02 -0.62
CA GLU A 140 10.14 -4.51 -1.69
C GLU A 140 10.86 -5.60 -2.48
N ASP A 141 11.03 -6.80 -1.90
CA ASP A 141 11.78 -7.90 -2.53
C ASP A 141 10.91 -8.69 -3.51
N LEU A 142 10.38 -8.01 -4.53
CA LEU A 142 9.48 -8.60 -5.53
C LEU A 142 10.13 -9.73 -6.33
N ARG A 143 11.46 -9.71 -6.48
CA ARG A 143 12.23 -10.76 -7.17
C ARG A 143 12.56 -11.94 -6.26
N ARG A 144 12.18 -11.90 -4.98
CA ARG A 144 12.49 -12.92 -3.99
C ARG A 144 13.99 -13.19 -3.88
N GLY A 145 14.80 -12.13 -3.97
CA GLY A 145 16.27 -12.23 -3.87
C GLY A 145 16.74 -12.76 -2.52
N ARG A 146 15.94 -12.58 -1.47
CA ARG A 146 16.11 -13.20 -0.16
C ARG A 146 14.77 -13.70 0.38
N VAL A 147 14.57 -15.02 0.34
CA VAL A 147 13.44 -15.70 0.97
C VAL A 147 13.80 -16.06 2.41
N MET A 148 12.96 -15.65 3.36
CA MET A 148 13.11 -15.93 4.79
C MET A 148 12.48 -17.27 5.19
N GLY A 149 11.47 -17.76 4.47
CA GLY A 149 10.83 -19.05 4.76
C GLY A 149 9.47 -19.19 4.09
N ASN A 150 8.67 -20.16 4.55
CA ASN A 150 7.28 -20.32 4.12
C ASN A 150 6.32 -20.44 5.31
N ALA A 151 5.37 -19.52 5.43
CA ALA A 151 4.42 -19.42 6.55
C ALA A 151 3.40 -20.58 6.62
N LEU A 152 3.26 -21.37 5.56
CA LEU A 152 2.41 -22.57 5.54
C LEU A 152 3.16 -23.82 6.04
N ALA A 153 4.49 -23.75 6.13
CA ALA A 153 5.35 -24.89 6.48
C ALA A 153 6.18 -24.65 7.75
N GLU A 154 6.39 -23.41 8.16
CA GLU A 154 7.27 -23.03 9.26
C GLU A 154 6.63 -21.99 10.19
N ASP A 155 7.02 -22.01 11.46
CA ASP A 155 6.54 -21.07 12.46
C ASP A 155 7.03 -19.63 12.18
N LEU A 156 6.11 -18.66 12.24
CA LEU A 156 6.43 -17.26 11.98
C LEU A 156 7.59 -16.69 12.81
N PRO A 157 7.75 -17.00 14.12
CA PRO A 157 8.91 -16.54 14.89
C PRO A 157 10.26 -17.04 14.35
N VAL A 158 10.30 -18.25 13.80
CA VAL A 158 11.51 -18.82 13.18
C VAL A 158 11.85 -18.07 11.90
N ILE A 159 10.84 -17.81 11.06
CA ILE A 159 10.99 -17.02 9.84
C ILE A 159 11.45 -15.59 10.17
N TRP A 160 10.80 -14.95 11.15
CA TRP A 160 11.12 -13.59 11.61
C TRP A 160 12.56 -13.45 12.07
N ALA A 161 13.06 -14.42 12.85
CA ALA A 161 14.43 -14.41 13.36
C ALA A 161 15.50 -14.39 12.24
N ARG A 162 15.19 -14.91 11.05
CA ARG A 162 16.10 -14.91 9.89
C ARG A 162 16.27 -13.51 9.27
N GLY A 163 15.32 -12.60 9.48
CA GLY A 163 15.42 -11.19 9.07
C GLY A 163 16.32 -10.35 9.98
N ALA A 164 16.63 -10.83 11.19
CA ALA A 164 17.39 -10.07 12.19
C ALA A 164 18.81 -9.70 11.74
N GLU A 165 19.43 -10.50 10.87
CA GLU A 165 20.74 -10.20 10.31
C GLU A 165 20.72 -8.92 9.46
N VAL A 166 19.76 -8.81 8.54
CA VAL A 166 19.62 -7.61 7.69
C VAL A 166 19.32 -6.38 8.53
N TYR A 167 18.49 -6.53 9.56
CA TYR A 167 18.23 -5.41 10.47
C TYR A 167 19.49 -4.98 11.25
N ARG A 168 20.35 -5.92 11.64
CA ARG A 168 21.66 -5.61 12.25
C ARG A 168 22.60 -4.87 11.29
N GLU A 169 22.58 -5.21 10.00
CA GLU A 169 23.32 -4.45 8.97
C GLU A 169 22.86 -2.98 8.93
N HIS A 170 21.54 -2.74 8.98
CA HIS A 170 20.99 -1.38 9.03
C HIS A 170 21.41 -0.61 10.30
N LEU A 171 21.54 -1.27 11.45
CA LEU A 171 22.06 -0.66 12.69
C LEU A 171 23.53 -0.25 12.55
N ALA A 172 24.30 -0.96 11.72
CA ALA A 172 25.67 -0.63 11.36
C ALA A 172 25.77 0.32 10.15
N GLU A 173 24.66 0.92 9.72
CA GLU A 173 24.56 1.79 8.54
C GLU A 173 25.02 1.10 7.23
N SER A 174 24.92 -0.23 7.16
CA SER A 174 25.20 -1.03 5.97
C SER A 174 23.89 -1.40 5.27
N TYR A 175 23.74 -0.99 4.01
CA TYR A 175 22.50 -1.13 3.24
C TYR A 175 22.75 -1.92 1.95
N ASN A 176 22.83 -3.25 2.07
CA ASN A 176 23.15 -4.14 0.95
C ASN A 176 21.92 -4.51 0.11
N GLY A 177 22.16 -4.87 -1.15
CA GLY A 177 21.13 -5.33 -2.08
C GLY A 177 20.02 -4.30 -2.27
N ILE A 178 18.76 -4.75 -2.22
CA ILE A 178 17.58 -3.88 -2.41
C ILE A 178 17.50 -2.76 -1.36
N CYS A 179 18.08 -2.97 -0.17
CA CYS A 179 17.99 -1.99 0.90
C CYS A 179 18.71 -0.68 0.52
N GLY A 180 19.82 -0.74 -0.23
CA GLY A 180 20.53 0.44 -0.71
C GLY A 180 19.73 1.27 -1.73
N ALA A 181 18.85 0.64 -2.49
CA ALA A 181 18.00 1.30 -3.49
C ALA A 181 16.60 1.66 -2.96
N CYS A 182 16.23 1.18 -1.77
CA CYS A 182 14.91 1.37 -1.18
C CYS A 182 14.72 2.81 -0.66
N ASP A 183 13.58 3.42 -1.00
CA ASP A 183 13.11 4.70 -0.44
C ASP A 183 11.81 4.57 0.37
N GLU A 184 11.45 3.35 0.79
CA GLU A 184 10.31 3.09 1.70
C GLU A 184 10.75 2.96 3.17
N TYR A 185 12.05 2.88 3.48
CA TYR A 185 12.55 2.57 4.84
C TYR A 185 12.01 3.45 5.98
N TYR A 186 11.54 4.67 5.67
CA TYR A 186 11.05 5.67 6.61
C TYR A 186 9.53 5.81 6.63
N THR A 187 8.83 5.21 5.67
CA THR A 187 7.37 5.27 5.63
C THR A 187 6.80 4.38 6.74
N PHE A 188 5.53 4.62 7.07
CA PHE A 188 4.85 3.91 8.14
C PHE A 188 3.47 3.50 7.63
N ASN A 189 3.23 2.19 7.61
CA ASN A 189 1.92 1.64 7.33
C ASN A 189 1.19 1.50 8.68
N PHE A 190 -0.02 2.06 8.78
CA PHE A 190 -0.87 1.99 9.97
C PHE A 190 -1.68 0.69 10.00
#